data_AF-A0AAJ1V344-F1
#
_entry.id   AF-A0AAJ1V344-F1
#
_cell.length_a   1.000
_cell.length_b   1.000
_cell.length_c   1.000
_cell.angle_alpha   90.00
_cell.angle_beta   90.00
_cell.angle_gamma   90.00
#
_symmetry.space_group_name_H-M   'P 1'
#
loop_
_entity.id
_entity.type
_entity.pdbx_description
1 polymer ?
#
loop_
_entity_poly.entity_id
_entity_poly.type
_entity_poly.pdbx_seq_one_letter_code
_entity_poly.pdbx_strand_id
1 'polypeptide(L)'
;MSNQSLEMLVQKMEDQMKAVNQTVFELKQEVNRLTLENNRLRMQQYDAVEQMTLSQVLTGEGTYEAQDQIQESDPLSPSRAPSGRQRLQTFYDEGVHICHHYFGKKRDLREECIFCQDILDSLGDQQNDK
;
A
#
# COMPACT_ATOMS: atom_id res chain seq x y z
N MET A 1 -44.53 -36.44 10.20
CA MET A 1 -43.55 -36.88 9.19
C MET A 1 -43.06 -35.73 8.30
N SER A 2 -43.92 -34.94 7.62
CA SER A 2 -43.45 -33.86 6.71
C SER A 2 -42.86 -32.60 7.40
N ASN A 3 -43.38 -32.20 8.58
CA ASN A 3 -42.85 -31.03 9.31
C ASN A 3 -41.46 -31.26 9.91
N GLN A 4 -41.15 -32.48 10.38
CA GLN A 4 -39.82 -32.79 10.92
C GLN A 4 -38.71 -32.68 9.85
N SER A 5 -39.01 -33.00 8.59
CA SER A 5 -38.05 -32.85 7.49
C SER A 5 -37.78 -31.38 7.17
N LEU A 6 -38.80 -30.51 7.28
CA LEU A 6 -38.66 -29.07 7.12
C LEU A 6 -37.85 -28.45 8.26
N GLU A 7 -38.11 -28.86 9.51
CA GLU A 7 -37.33 -28.43 10.69
C GLU A 7 -35.85 -28.82 10.56
N MET A 8 -35.56 -30.06 10.15
CA MET A 8 -34.18 -30.48 9.90
C MET A 8 -33.50 -29.71 8.76
N LEU A 9 -34.25 -29.35 7.71
CA LEU A 9 -33.71 -28.56 6.60
C LEU A 9 -33.37 -27.13 7.05
N VAL A 10 -34.25 -26.49 7.82
CA VAL A 10 -34.01 -25.15 8.39
C VAL A 10 -32.80 -25.19 9.33
N GLN A 11 -32.71 -26.19 10.22
CA GLN A 11 -31.55 -26.32 11.11
C GLN A 11 -30.24 -26.47 10.34
N LYS A 12 -30.25 -27.28 9.27
CA LYS A 12 -29.09 -27.45 8.40
C LYS A 12 -28.71 -26.12 7.71
N MET A 13 -29.70 -25.35 7.24
CA MET A 13 -29.44 -24.03 6.63
C MET A 13 -28.86 -23.04 7.66
N GLU A 14 -29.35 -23.04 8.89
CA GLU A 14 -28.80 -22.21 9.96
C GLU A 14 -27.34 -22.54 10.25
N ASP A 15 -27.00 -23.82 10.35
CA ASP A 15 -25.63 -24.26 10.63
C ASP A 15 -24.70 -23.96 9.45
N GLN A 16 -25.18 -24.12 8.22
CA GLN A 16 -24.45 -23.69 7.03
C GLN A 16 -24.24 -22.17 7.02
N MET A 17 -25.23 -21.37 7.42
CA MET A 17 -25.10 -19.92 7.47
C MET A 17 -24.11 -19.47 8.55
N LYS A 18 -24.07 -20.14 9.72
CA LYS A 18 -23.04 -19.91 10.74
C LYS A 18 -21.65 -20.21 10.20
N ALA A 19 -21.48 -21.35 9.52
CA ALA A 19 -20.21 -21.73 8.93
C ALA A 19 -19.74 -20.71 7.88
N VAL A 20 -20.63 -20.27 6.98
CA VAL A 20 -20.32 -19.23 5.99
C VAL A 20 -19.91 -17.92 6.64
N ASN A 21 -20.65 -17.45 7.66
CA ASN A 21 -20.30 -16.22 8.37
C ASN A 21 -18.92 -16.31 9.03
N GLN A 22 -18.60 -17.46 9.63
CA GLN A 22 -17.30 -17.69 10.24
C GLN A 22 -16.18 -17.66 9.20
N THR A 23 -16.36 -18.35 8.07
CA THR A 23 -15.39 -18.34 6.97
C THR A 23 -15.21 -16.93 6.39
N VAL A 24 -16.29 -16.16 6.20
CA VAL A 24 -16.21 -14.77 5.72
C VAL A 24 -15.43 -13.88 6.69
N PHE A 25 -15.62 -14.08 8.00
CA PHE A 25 -14.87 -13.34 9.02
C PHE A 25 -13.37 -13.65 8.95
N GLU A 26 -13.00 -14.93 8.84
CA GLU A 26 -11.61 -15.38 8.70
C GLU A 26 -10.96 -14.85 7.41
N LEU A 27 -11.67 -14.94 6.27
CA LEU A 27 -11.19 -14.38 5.01
C LEU A 27 -10.95 -12.87 5.13
N LYS A 28 -11.85 -12.13 5.79
CA LYS A 28 -11.67 -10.69 6.01
C LYS A 28 -10.39 -10.40 6.81
N GLN A 29 -10.09 -11.20 7.83
CA GLN A 29 -8.87 -11.04 8.60
C GLN A 29 -7.62 -11.29 7.74
N GLU A 30 -7.62 -12.36 6.95
CA GLU A 30 -6.50 -12.69 6.07
C GLU A 30 -6.29 -11.65 4.96
N VAL A 31 -7.35 -11.13 4.36
CA VAL A 31 -7.25 -10.05 3.36
C VAL A 31 -6.59 -8.81 3.97
N ASN A 32 -6.97 -8.43 5.19
CA ASN A 32 -6.35 -7.30 5.88
C ASN A 32 -4.86 -7.56 6.20
N ARG A 33 -4.54 -8.77 6.65
CA ARG A 33 -3.15 -9.18 6.93
C ARG A 33 -2.29 -9.11 5.68
N LEU A 34 -2.75 -9.70 4.58
CA LEU A 34 -2.03 -9.72 3.31
C LEU A 34 -1.90 -8.34 2.69
N THR A 35 -2.91 -7.48 2.82
CA THR A 35 -2.85 -6.10 2.34
C THR A 35 -1.78 -5.30 3.09
N LEU A 36 -1.72 -5.44 4.43
CA LEU A 36 -0.68 -4.80 5.23
C LEU A 36 0.72 -5.31 4.86
N GLU A 37 0.87 -6.63 4.72
CA GLU A 37 2.14 -7.24 4.33
C GLU A 37 2.59 -6.80 2.93
N ASN A 38 1.67 -6.76 1.97
CA ASN A 38 1.92 -6.28 0.63
C ASN A 38 2.38 -4.81 0.62
N ASN A 39 1.70 -3.93 1.36
CA ASN A 39 2.09 -2.52 1.46
C ASN A 39 3.51 -2.35 2.03
N ARG A 40 3.86 -3.13 3.07
CA ARG A 40 5.21 -3.13 3.65
C ARG A 40 6.27 -3.60 2.67
N LEU A 41 6.00 -4.69 1.95
CA LEU A 41 6.90 -5.23 0.95
C LEU A 41 7.10 -4.23 -0.20
N ARG A 42 6.03 -3.58 -0.67
CA ARG A 42 6.12 -2.52 -1.68
C ARG A 42 7.04 -1.39 -1.22
N MET A 43 6.88 -0.89 0.01
CA MET A 43 7.75 0.15 0.56
C MET A 43 9.22 -0.28 0.65
N GLN A 44 9.49 -1.51 1.11
CA GLN A 44 10.85 -2.06 1.15
C GLN A 44 11.45 -2.24 -0.24
N GLN A 45 10.64 -2.64 -1.23
CA GLN A 45 11.07 -2.76 -2.61
C GLN A 45 11.50 -1.41 -3.17
N TYR A 46 10.74 -0.33 -2.92
CA TYR A 46 11.14 1.02 -3.37
C TYR A 46 12.45 1.48 -2.73
N ASP A 47 12.67 1.22 -1.44
CA ASP A 47 13.92 1.56 -0.75
C ASP A 47 15.11 0.78 -1.33
N ALA A 48 14.96 -0.53 -1.54
CA ALA A 48 16.01 -1.36 -2.13
C ALA A 48 16.37 -0.92 -3.56
N VAL A 49 15.37 -0.60 -4.39
CA VAL A 49 15.59 -0.08 -5.74
C VAL A 49 16.31 1.28 -5.68
N GLU A 50 15.94 2.17 -4.77
CA GLU A 50 16.65 3.44 -4.61
C GLU A 50 18.12 3.22 -4.27
N GLN A 51 18.42 2.40 -3.27
CA GLN A 51 19.80 2.12 -2.86
C GLN A 51 20.63 1.53 -4.01
N MET A 52 20.04 0.64 -4.81
CA MET A 52 20.68 0.07 -5.99
C MET A 52 20.94 1.13 -7.06
N THR A 53 19.97 2.00 -7.35
CA THR A 53 20.13 3.09 -8.32
C THR A 53 21.19 4.11 -7.88
N LEU A 54 21.20 4.51 -6.61
CA LEU A 54 22.24 5.40 -6.07
C LEU A 54 23.63 4.76 -6.17
N SER A 55 23.74 3.48 -5.80
CA SER A 55 25.01 2.74 -5.88
C SER A 55 25.54 2.69 -7.31
N GLN A 56 24.71 2.41 -8.31
CA GLN A 56 25.15 2.36 -9.71
C GLN A 56 25.47 3.72 -10.31
N VAL A 57 24.77 4.79 -9.90
CA VAL A 57 25.16 6.16 -10.27
C VAL A 57 26.54 6.48 -9.71
N LEU A 58 26.87 6.01 -8.50
CA LEU A 58 28.18 6.20 -7.89
C LEU A 58 29.28 5.32 -8.53
N THR A 59 28.95 4.13 -9.05
CA THR A 59 29.92 3.22 -9.70
C THR A 59 30.08 3.46 -11.21
N GLY A 60 29.24 4.29 -11.84
CA GLY A 60 29.43 4.75 -13.22
C GLY A 60 28.99 3.77 -14.33
N GLU A 61 28.18 2.74 -14.02
CA GLU A 61 27.76 1.69 -14.96
C GLU A 61 26.31 1.83 -15.49
N GLY A 62 25.74 3.03 -15.53
CA GLY A 62 24.31 3.24 -15.76
C GLY A 62 23.85 3.21 -17.23
N THR A 63 23.40 2.07 -17.73
CA THR A 63 22.43 1.98 -18.85
C THR A 63 21.28 1.05 -18.47
N TYR A 64 20.16 1.59 -17.98
CA TYR A 64 18.85 0.97 -18.18
C TYR A 64 17.70 1.95 -17.92
N GLU A 65 16.74 1.86 -18.85
CA GLU A 65 15.45 2.53 -18.86
C GLU A 65 14.60 1.93 -17.74
N ALA A 66 14.28 2.74 -16.73
CA ALA A 66 13.23 2.37 -15.78
C ALA A 66 11.94 2.19 -16.58
N GLN A 67 11.37 0.98 -16.56
CA GLN A 67 10.09 0.69 -17.20
C GLN A 67 9.06 1.66 -16.62
N ASP A 68 8.73 2.63 -17.45
CA ASP A 68 7.74 3.65 -17.22
C ASP A 68 6.36 3.00 -17.23
N GLN A 69 5.77 2.90 -16.04
CA GLN A 69 4.33 2.70 -15.88
C GLN A 69 3.81 3.64 -14.81
N ILE A 70 4.08 4.94 -14.92
CA ILE A 70 3.26 5.96 -14.26
C ILE A 70 3.07 7.14 -15.23
N GLN A 71 1.98 7.02 -15.99
CA GLN A 71 1.20 8.03 -16.72
C GLN A 71 1.74 9.48 -16.73
N GLU A 72 1.97 9.96 -17.95
CA GLU A 72 2.36 11.31 -18.37
C GLU A 72 1.80 12.46 -17.51
N SER A 73 2.71 13.28 -16.97
CA SER A 73 2.63 14.73 -17.16
C SER A 73 4.01 15.38 -17.00
N ASP A 74 4.44 16.00 -18.11
CA ASP A 74 5.49 17.03 -18.28
C ASP A 74 6.78 16.61 -19.04
N PRO A 75 7.09 17.15 -20.25
CA PRO A 75 8.18 16.69 -21.13
C PRO A 75 9.58 17.31 -20.86
N LEU A 76 9.82 17.97 -19.72
CA LEU A 76 11.03 18.77 -19.51
C LEU A 76 11.76 18.47 -18.18
N SER A 77 12.28 17.26 -17.99
CA SER A 77 13.41 17.06 -17.06
C SER A 77 14.13 15.72 -17.29
N PRO A 78 15.47 15.67 -17.31
CA PRO A 78 16.22 14.44 -17.57
C PRO A 78 16.05 13.48 -16.39
N SER A 79 15.61 12.25 -16.69
CA SER A 79 15.71 11.02 -15.89
C SER A 79 16.39 11.17 -14.53
N ARG A 80 15.64 11.62 -13.51
CA ARG A 80 16.02 11.50 -12.10
C ARG A 80 15.02 10.54 -11.49
N ALA A 81 15.53 9.50 -10.83
CA ALA A 81 14.71 8.59 -10.04
C ALA A 81 13.77 9.42 -9.14
N PRO A 82 12.49 9.03 -8.98
CA PRO A 82 11.54 9.76 -8.16
C PRO A 82 12.13 9.95 -6.77
N SER A 83 12.17 11.21 -6.31
CA SER A 83 12.72 11.56 -5.00
C SER A 83 12.03 10.77 -3.88
N GLY A 84 12.71 10.58 -2.75
CA GLY A 84 12.13 9.90 -1.58
C GLY A 84 10.76 10.46 -1.18
N ARG A 85 10.55 11.78 -1.31
CA ARG A 85 9.26 12.44 -1.11
C ARG A 85 8.19 11.92 -2.09
N GLN A 86 8.48 11.89 -3.39
CA GLN A 86 7.51 11.48 -4.41
C GLN A 86 7.03 10.05 -4.18
N ARG A 87 7.92 9.13 -3.80
CA ARG A 87 7.55 7.73 -3.52
C ARG A 87 6.64 7.61 -2.29
N LEU A 88 6.96 8.33 -1.21
CA LEU A 88 6.12 8.36 -0.03
C LEU A 88 4.77 9.04 -0.28
N GLN A 89 4.74 10.06 -1.14
CA GLN A 89 3.50 10.69 -1.59
C GLN A 89 2.59 9.69 -2.33
N THR A 90 3.15 8.84 -3.21
CA THR A 90 2.37 7.79 -3.88
C THR A 90 1.67 6.87 -2.87
N PHE A 91 2.38 6.40 -1.83
CA PHE A 91 1.75 5.58 -0.78
C PHE A 91 0.68 6.34 -0.01
N TYR A 92 0.93 7.61 0.31
CA TYR A 92 -0.05 8.47 0.99
C TYR A 92 -1.34 8.62 0.17
N ASP A 93 -1.21 8.89 -1.12
CA ASP A 93 -2.33 9.11 -2.06
C ASP A 93 -3.11 7.81 -2.32
N GLU A 94 -2.44 6.66 -2.30
CA GLU A 94 -3.08 5.34 -2.32
C GLU A 94 -3.83 5.00 -1.02
N GLY A 95 -3.77 5.87 -0.01
CA GLY A 95 -4.40 5.66 1.27
C GLY A 95 -3.63 4.70 2.17
N VAL A 96 -2.29 4.69 2.08
CA VAL A 96 -1.40 3.91 2.94
C VAL A 96 -0.68 4.83 3.91
N HIS A 97 -0.67 4.46 5.19
CA HIS A 97 0.08 5.18 6.22
C HIS A 97 1.59 4.97 6.05
N ILE A 98 2.33 6.07 5.92
CA ILE A 98 3.80 6.10 5.86
C ILE A 98 4.44 6.46 7.22
N CYS A 99 3.64 6.87 8.19
CA CYS A 99 4.12 7.21 9.52
C CYS A 99 4.48 5.97 10.35
N HIS A 100 5.36 6.14 11.34
CA HIS A 100 5.80 5.05 12.21
C HIS A 100 4.63 4.34 12.91
N HIS A 101 3.63 5.11 13.36
CA HIS A 101 2.54 4.59 14.19
C HIS A 101 1.61 3.63 13.44
N TYR A 102 1.34 3.88 12.16
CA TYR A 102 0.43 3.08 11.33
C TYR A 102 1.11 2.47 10.10
N PHE A 103 2.43 2.32 10.11
CA PHE A 103 3.23 1.97 8.93
C PHE A 103 2.67 0.79 8.12
N GLY A 104 2.29 1.08 6.86
CA GLY A 104 1.75 0.14 5.88
C GLY A 104 0.26 -0.18 6.01
N LYS A 105 -0.42 0.35 7.03
CA LYS A 105 -1.86 0.17 7.20
C LYS A 105 -2.62 1.05 6.23
N LYS A 106 -3.81 0.58 5.85
CA LYS A 106 -4.76 1.37 5.06
C LYS A 106 -5.36 2.48 5.91
N ARG A 107 -5.51 3.67 5.32
CA ARG A 107 -6.24 4.82 5.84
C ARG A 107 -7.73 4.66 5.61
N ASP A 108 -8.52 5.28 6.46
CA ASP A 108 -9.96 5.40 6.20
C ASP A 108 -10.24 6.39 5.06
N LEU A 109 -11.41 6.27 4.41
CA LEU A 109 -11.73 6.91 3.11
C LEU A 109 -11.62 8.45 3.06
N ARG A 110 -11.42 9.13 4.19
CA ARG A 110 -11.20 10.58 4.32
C ARG A 110 -10.34 10.93 5.54
N GLU A 111 -9.60 9.97 6.05
CA GLU A 111 -8.66 10.23 7.13
C GLU A 111 -7.55 11.12 6.60
N GLU A 112 -7.22 12.21 7.29
CA GLU A 112 -6.00 13.00 7.09
C GLU A 112 -5.06 12.71 8.27
N CYS A 113 -3.91 12.10 7.98
CA CYS A 113 -2.95 11.75 9.03
C CYS A 113 -1.86 12.82 9.13
N ILE A 114 -1.93 13.65 10.18
CA ILE A 114 -0.95 14.72 10.44
C ILE A 114 0.50 14.20 10.47
N PHE A 115 0.73 13.03 11.07
CA PHE A 115 2.06 12.42 11.11
C PHE A 115 2.62 12.06 9.73
N CYS A 116 1.74 11.64 8.81
CA CYS A 116 2.17 11.37 7.44
C CYS A 116 2.45 12.68 6.69
N GLN A 117 1.64 13.71 6.94
CA GLN A 117 1.82 15.03 6.34
C GLN A 117 3.14 15.67 6.81
N ASP A 118 3.45 15.63 8.11
CA ASP A 118 4.70 16.13 8.68
C ASP A 118 5.94 15.48 8.02
N ILE A 119 5.89 14.16 7.79
CA ILE A 119 6.96 13.44 7.09
C ILE A 119 7.12 13.97 5.66
N LEU A 120 6.01 14.13 4.93
CA LEU A 120 6.04 14.63 3.56
C LEU A 120 6.64 16.03 3.54
N ASP A 121 6.13 16.95 4.36
CA ASP A 121 6.54 18.34 4.42
C ASP A 121 8.02 18.49 4.80
N SER A 122 8.52 17.70 5.76
CA SER A 122 9.94 17.67 6.12
C SER A 122 10.87 17.31 4.95
N LEU A 123 10.37 16.58 3.95
CA LEU A 123 11.12 16.21 2.74
C LEU A 123 10.95 17.22 1.61
N GLY A 124 10.01 18.18 1.70
CA GLY A 124 9.71 19.17 0.66
C GLY A 124 10.46 20.49 0.79
N ASP A 125 10.84 20.89 2.01
CA ASP A 125 11.41 22.21 2.28
C ASP A 125 12.88 22.37 1.87
N GLN A 126 13.53 21.33 1.35
CA GLN A 126 14.95 21.42 0.95
C GLN A 126 15.19 22.00 -0.47
N GLN A 127 14.17 22.56 -1.14
CA GLN A 127 14.31 23.10 -2.50
C GLN A 127 14.17 24.63 -2.64
N ASN A 128 13.90 25.39 -1.58
CA ASN A 128 13.65 26.85 -1.68
C ASN A 128 14.72 27.78 -1.10
N ASP A 129 15.87 27.27 -0.65
CA ASP A 129 17.02 28.10 -0.30
C ASP A 129 18.09 28.07 -1.41
N LYS A 130 17.85 28.82 -2.50
CA LYS A 130 18.91 29.36 -3.36
C LYS A 130 18.46 30.49 -4.26
#